data_AF-A0AAV6GPT8-F1
#
_entry.id   AF-A0AAV6GPT8-F1
#
_cell.length_a   1.000
_cell.length_b   1.000
_cell.length_c   1.000
_cell.angle_alpha   90.00
_cell.angle_beta   90.00
_cell.angle_gamma   90.00
#
_symmetry.space_group_name_H-M   'P 1'
#
loop_
_entity.id
_entity.type
_entity.pdbx_description
1 polymer ?
#
loop_
_entity_poly.entity_id
_entity_poly.type
_entity_poly.pdbx_seq_one_letter_code
_entity_poly.pdbx_strand_id
1 'polypeptide(L)'
;MTSVPEPEEGILIKLKFSDGRLQRRRFETHQDLVAFAGMDDMSSEVFSLQLAMSPTPILSTSTGTLADNGIHESCTMYVLWMAGHEVEEVLESQRSPIRNHVVDVTSNEVDAWVMLKHLKSKIDFTSSPSANLVNVCRDDVLGCAIRAFQRPLFDPCRKVDIIFVDDWDLRCGG
;
A
#
# COMPACT_ATOMS: atom_id res chain seq x y z
N MET A 1 11.61 14.57 -14.39
CA MET A 1 11.23 14.03 -13.07
C MET A 1 12.05 14.76 -12.02
N THR A 2 11.37 15.32 -11.03
CA THR A 2 11.89 16.26 -10.02
C THR A 2 12.79 15.52 -9.02
N SER A 3 14.10 15.71 -9.13
CA SER A 3 15.04 15.23 -8.11
C SER A 3 14.84 16.03 -6.82
N VAL A 4 14.70 15.36 -5.68
CA VAL A 4 14.85 16.02 -4.37
C VAL A 4 16.23 16.70 -4.38
N PRO A 5 16.37 18.02 -4.12
CA PRO A 5 17.66 18.71 -4.11
C PRO A 5 18.44 18.42 -2.82
N GLU A 6 19.76 18.26 -2.90
CA GLU A 6 20.59 18.04 -1.71
C GLU A 6 20.86 19.39 -1.03
N PRO A 7 20.51 19.56 0.26
CA PRO A 7 20.77 20.79 0.99
C PRO A 7 22.27 20.98 1.29
N GLU A 8 22.69 22.23 1.43
CA GLU A 8 24.07 22.57 1.84
C GLU A 8 24.34 22.13 3.28
N GLU A 9 23.36 22.32 4.16
CA GLU A 9 23.36 21.91 5.56
C GLU A 9 22.51 20.65 5.79
N GLY A 10 22.50 20.11 7.01
CA GLY A 10 21.73 18.93 7.39
C GLY A 10 22.56 17.71 7.78
N ILE A 11 21.87 16.60 8.09
CA ILE A 11 22.49 15.37 8.57
C ILE A 11 22.92 14.52 7.38
N LEU A 12 24.19 14.11 7.39
CA LEU A 12 24.75 13.25 6.36
C LEU A 12 24.37 11.79 6.62
N ILE A 13 23.53 11.23 5.77
CA ILE A 13 23.02 9.86 5.92
C ILE A 13 23.55 9.00 4.78
N LYS A 14 23.99 7.79 5.11
CA LYS A 14 24.39 6.75 4.15
C LYS A 14 23.28 5.70 4.06
N LEU A 15 22.57 5.67 2.94
CA LEU A 15 21.54 4.68 2.63
C LEU A 15 22.16 3.45 1.98
N LYS A 16 21.80 2.27 2.49
CA LYS A 16 22.13 0.97 1.92
C LYS A 16 20.89 0.28 1.41
N PHE A 17 20.84 0.06 0.11
CA PHE A 17 19.74 -0.61 -0.56
C PHE A 17 19.97 -2.13 -0.60
N SER A 18 18.89 -2.88 -0.83
CA SER A 18 18.88 -4.35 -0.86
C SER A 18 19.73 -4.94 -1.98
N ASP A 19 19.89 -4.23 -3.09
CA ASP A 19 20.77 -4.60 -4.20
C ASP A 19 22.27 -4.31 -3.95
N GLY A 20 22.60 -3.80 -2.76
CA GLY A 20 23.96 -3.48 -2.36
C GLY A 20 24.42 -2.07 -2.72
N ARG A 21 23.60 -1.26 -3.42
CA ARG A 21 23.92 0.15 -3.66
C ARG A 21 24.06 0.90 -2.34
N LEU A 22 24.99 1.85 -2.35
CA LEU A 22 25.24 2.77 -1.25
C LEU A 22 25.15 4.20 -1.78
N GLN A 23 24.26 4.99 -1.20
CA GLN A 23 24.13 6.41 -1.50
C GLN A 23 24.36 7.22 -0.23
N ARG A 24 25.16 8.28 -0.34
CA ARG A 24 25.48 9.16 0.78
C ARG A 24 25.05 10.57 0.43
N ARG A 25 24.26 11.19 1.29
CA ARG A 25 23.61 12.47 1.00
C ARG A 25 23.20 13.20 2.28
N ARG A 26 23.13 14.53 2.25
CA ARG A 26 22.54 15.34 3.32
C ARG A 26 21.02 15.42 3.24
N PHE A 27 20.40 15.49 4.42
CA PHE A 27 18.96 15.69 4.58
C PHE A 27 18.67 16.64 5.75
N GLU A 28 17.72 17.54 5.57
CA GLU A 28 17.20 18.42 6.63
C GLU A 28 15.93 17.84 7.24
N THR A 29 15.06 17.25 6.42
CA THR A 29 13.77 16.72 6.86
C THR A 29 13.64 15.22 6.66
N HIS A 30 12.77 14.59 7.46
CA HIS A 30 12.41 13.19 7.27
C HIS A 30 11.69 12.96 5.93
N GLN A 31 10.88 13.93 5.48
CA GLN A 31 10.15 13.83 4.21
C GLN A 31 11.09 13.81 3.01
N ASP A 32 12.15 14.62 3.00
CA ASP A 32 13.13 14.61 1.91
C ASP A 32 13.92 13.29 1.86
N LEU A 33 14.23 12.74 3.03
CA LEU A 33 14.88 11.43 3.17
C LEU A 33 14.02 10.32 2.58
N VAL A 34 12.74 10.28 2.96
CA VAL A 34 11.77 9.28 2.47
C VAL A 34 11.50 9.48 0.98
N ALA A 35 11.27 10.73 0.53
CA ALA A 35 11.04 11.03 -0.87
C ALA A 35 12.22 10.59 -1.74
N PHE A 36 13.46 10.84 -1.28
CA PHE A 36 14.65 10.40 -2.00
C PHE A 36 14.78 8.88 -2.05
N ALA A 37 14.59 8.18 -0.92
CA ALA A 37 14.67 6.72 -0.88
C ALA A 37 13.56 6.08 -1.75
N GLY A 38 12.36 6.64 -1.73
CA GLY A 38 11.20 6.17 -2.49
C GLY A 38 11.24 6.47 -4.00
N MET A 39 12.25 7.20 -4.49
CA MET A 39 12.50 7.33 -5.93
C MET A 39 13.09 6.05 -6.55
N ASP A 40 13.49 5.08 -5.73
CA ASP A 40 14.04 3.83 -6.23
C ASP A 40 12.96 2.98 -6.93
N ASP A 41 13.29 2.42 -8.09
CA ASP A 41 12.35 1.60 -8.88
C ASP A 41 11.82 0.37 -8.11
N MET A 42 12.57 -0.08 -7.10
CA MET A 42 12.19 -1.21 -6.24
C MET A 42 11.40 -0.80 -5.00
N SER A 43 11.08 0.49 -4.83
CA SER A 43 10.36 0.99 -3.65
C SER A 43 8.91 0.49 -3.62
N SER A 44 8.49 0.01 -2.47
CA SER A 44 7.08 -0.19 -2.13
C SER A 44 6.41 1.13 -1.70
N GLU A 45 5.08 1.17 -1.65
CA GLU A 45 4.30 2.34 -1.19
C GLU A 45 4.65 2.74 0.24
N VAL A 46 4.81 1.74 1.11
CA VAL A 46 5.32 1.88 2.48
C VAL A 46 6.58 1.03 2.59
N PHE A 47 7.62 1.58 3.21
CA PHE A 47 8.88 0.88 3.44
C PHE A 47 9.45 1.30 4.80
N SER A 48 10.52 0.64 5.22
CA SER A 48 11.20 1.02 6.46
C SER A 48 12.65 1.42 6.26
N LEU A 49 13.09 2.32 7.13
CA LEU A 49 14.45 2.77 7.28
C LEU A 49 14.96 2.27 8.62
N GLN A 50 16.03 1.48 8.62
CA GLN A 50 16.57 0.89 9.84
C GLN A 50 18.02 1.33 10.06
N LEU A 51 18.29 1.95 11.21
CA LEU A 51 19.66 2.22 11.64
C LEU A 51 20.38 0.90 11.92
N ALA A 52 21.66 0.81 11.55
CA ALA A 52 22.45 -0.43 11.64
C ALA A 52 22.47 -1.09 13.05
N MET A 53 22.33 -0.29 14.10
CA MET A 53 22.37 -0.74 15.50
C MET A 53 21.00 -0.63 16.20
N SER A 54 19.94 -0.30 15.46
CA SER A 54 18.59 -0.15 16.03
C SER A 54 17.73 -1.37 15.69
N PRO A 55 17.11 -2.02 16.68
CA PRO A 55 16.12 -3.06 16.43
C PRO A 55 14.78 -2.46 15.96
N THR A 56 14.56 -1.16 16.15
CA THR A 56 13.31 -0.49 15.78
C THR A 56 13.44 0.18 14.42
N PRO A 57 12.67 -0.27 13.41
CA PRO A 57 12.60 0.39 12.12
C PRO A 57 11.78 1.68 12.20
N ILE A 58 12.12 2.65 11.35
CA ILE A 58 11.36 3.88 11.14
C ILE A 58 10.55 3.68 9.85
N LEU A 59 9.24 3.85 9.91
CA LEU A 59 8.38 3.73 8.73
C LEU A 59 8.52 4.96 7.83
N SER A 60 8.41 4.78 6.52
CA SER A 60 8.38 5.88 5.54
C SER A 60 7.18 6.81 5.76
N THR A 61 6.12 6.31 6.38
CA THR A 61 4.91 7.08 6.72
C THR A 61 5.00 7.80 8.06
N SER A 62 6.09 7.62 8.81
CA SER A 62 6.33 8.40 10.02
C SER A 62 6.36 9.89 9.71
N THR A 63 5.86 10.69 10.65
CA THR A 63 5.87 12.15 10.54
C THR A 63 6.82 12.75 11.56
N GLY A 64 7.07 14.06 11.46
CA GLY A 64 7.98 14.78 12.36
C GLY A 64 9.38 15.02 11.76
N THR A 65 10.28 15.46 12.61
CA THR A 65 11.66 15.81 12.25
C THR A 65 12.56 14.57 12.20
N LEU A 66 13.79 14.72 11.69
CA LEU A 66 14.81 13.67 11.78
C LEU A 66 15.07 13.28 13.26
N ALA A 67 15.11 14.26 14.16
CA ALA A 67 15.32 14.02 15.59
C ALA A 67 14.15 13.29 16.25
N ASP A 68 12.91 13.61 15.89
CA ASP A 68 11.72 12.88 16.39
C ASP A 68 11.75 11.39 15.98
N ASN A 69 12.39 11.09 14.86
CA ASN A 69 12.62 9.74 14.35
C ASN A 69 13.95 9.14 14.80
N GLY A 70 14.63 9.73 15.80
CA GLY A 70 15.87 9.21 16.39
C GLY A 70 17.13 9.39 15.53
N ILE A 71 17.08 10.24 14.50
CA ILE A 71 18.21 10.56 13.64
C ILE A 71 18.80 11.89 14.10
N HIS A 72 19.80 11.81 14.99
CA HIS A 72 20.43 12.99 15.59
C HIS A 72 21.79 13.36 14.96
N GLU A 73 22.42 12.40 14.29
CA GLU A 73 23.78 12.55 13.75
C GLU A 73 23.99 11.71 12.49
N SER A 74 25.16 11.87 11.89
CA SER A 74 25.52 11.13 10.68
C SER A 74 25.49 9.62 10.93
N CYS A 75 24.76 8.89 10.11
CA CYS A 75 24.51 7.48 10.33
C CYS A 75 24.44 6.68 9.03
N THR A 76 24.44 5.34 9.16
CA THR A 76 24.13 4.42 8.06
C THR A 76 22.77 3.78 8.33
N MET A 77 21.90 3.84 7.32
CA MET A 77 20.56 3.27 7.36
C MET A 77 20.37 2.25 6.23
N TYR A 78 19.68 1.17 6.55
CA TYR A 78 19.23 0.18 5.59
C TYR A 78 17.83 0.56 5.10
N VAL A 79 17.63 0.50 3.79
CA VAL A 79 16.33 0.68 3.16
C VAL A 79 15.72 -0.69 2.92
N LEU A 80 14.59 -0.96 3.56
CA LEU A 80 13.93 -2.25 3.56
C LEU A 80 12.53 -2.11 2.97
N TRP A 81 12.37 -2.65 1.77
CA TRP A 81 11.09 -2.70 1.06
C TRP A 81 10.17 -3.72 1.72
N MET A 82 8.91 -3.35 1.85
CA MET A 82 7.88 -4.21 2.44
C MET A 82 7.17 -5.00 1.35
N ALA A 83 6.83 -6.25 1.64
CA ALA A 83 5.96 -7.03 0.79
C ALA A 83 4.52 -6.50 0.85
N GLY A 84 3.70 -6.75 -0.18
CA GLY A 84 2.33 -6.20 -0.26
C GLY A 84 1.47 -6.47 0.99
N HIS A 85 1.52 -7.67 1.55
CA HIS A 85 0.78 -8.03 2.77
C HIS A 85 1.29 -7.28 4.03
N GLU A 86 2.59 -7.00 4.12
CA GLU A 86 3.17 -6.22 5.22
C GLU A 86 2.75 -4.75 5.13
N VAL A 87 2.66 -4.22 3.90
CA VAL A 87 2.14 -2.86 3.65
C VAL A 87 0.67 -2.76 4.09
N GLU A 88 -0.16 -3.73 3.71
CA GLU A 88 -1.57 -3.80 4.10
C GLU A 88 -1.72 -3.84 5.63
N GLU A 89 -0.95 -4.68 6.33
CA GLU A 89 -0.97 -4.78 7.79
C GLU A 89 -0.55 -3.46 8.48
N VAL A 90 0.45 -2.76 7.96
CA VAL A 90 0.88 -1.45 8.50
C VAL A 90 -0.20 -0.40 8.31
N LEU A 91 -0.82 -0.34 7.12
CA LEU A 91 -1.90 0.60 6.84
C LEU A 91 -3.17 0.30 7.66
N GLU A 92 -3.46 -0.97 7.93
CA GLU A 92 -4.54 -1.41 8.83
C GLU A 92 -4.22 -1.11 10.30
N SER A 93 -2.97 -1.30 10.73
CA SER A 93 -2.52 -0.98 12.09
C SER A 93 -2.54 0.52 12.37
N GLN A 94 -2.13 1.35 11.40
CA GLN A 94 -2.25 2.80 11.46
C GLN A 94 -3.70 3.30 11.42
N ARG A 95 -4.67 2.41 11.16
CA ARG A 95 -6.12 2.67 11.25
C ARG A 95 -6.75 2.37 12.62
N SER A 96 -5.97 2.08 13.67
CA SER A 96 -6.47 1.58 14.98
C SER A 96 -7.18 2.62 15.89
N PRO A 97 -8.02 2.18 16.86
CA PRO A 97 -9.36 2.71 17.12
C PRO A 97 -9.41 3.90 18.10
N ILE A 98 -10.44 4.74 17.93
CA ILE A 98 -10.80 5.80 18.87
C ILE A 98 -10.97 5.21 20.29
N ARG A 99 -10.20 5.74 21.24
CA ARG A 99 -10.29 5.44 22.68
C ARG A 99 -11.65 5.93 23.19
N ASN A 100 -12.56 5.01 23.51
CA ASN A 100 -13.88 5.32 24.07
C ASN A 100 -13.74 6.04 25.41
N HIS A 101 -13.82 7.38 25.38
CA HIS A 101 -14.28 8.15 26.52
C HIS A 101 -15.81 8.09 26.50
N VAL A 102 -16.41 7.67 27.61
CA VAL A 102 -17.86 7.52 27.77
C VAL A 102 -18.56 8.83 27.43
N VAL A 103 -19.10 8.91 26.21
CA VAL A 103 -20.18 9.83 25.85
C VAL A 103 -21.16 8.99 25.04
N ASP A 104 -22.27 8.69 25.68
CA ASP A 104 -23.47 8.08 25.11
C ASP A 104 -24.01 8.98 23.99
N VAL A 105 -23.70 8.66 22.73
CA VAL A 105 -24.45 9.10 21.53
C VAL A 105 -24.30 8.06 20.41
N THR A 106 -25.29 7.17 20.29
CA THR A 106 -25.79 6.43 19.11
C THR A 106 -24.81 5.90 18.05
N SER A 107 -24.82 4.56 17.90
CA SER A 107 -24.28 3.78 16.77
C SER A 107 -24.45 4.47 15.40
N ASN A 108 -23.33 4.87 14.78
CA ASN A 108 -23.23 5.02 13.34
C ASN A 108 -22.35 3.90 12.82
N GLU A 109 -22.92 2.70 12.81
CA GLU A 109 -22.50 1.60 11.96
C GLU A 109 -22.37 2.14 10.53
N VAL A 110 -21.17 2.12 9.96
CA VAL A 110 -20.96 2.58 8.58
C VAL A 110 -21.66 1.55 7.69
N ASP A 111 -22.87 1.91 7.27
CA ASP A 111 -23.73 1.04 6.49
C ASP A 111 -23.03 0.69 5.16
N ALA A 112 -22.61 -0.57 5.03
CA ALA A 112 -21.96 -1.11 3.85
C ALA A 112 -22.79 -0.85 2.58
N TRP A 113 -24.12 -0.81 2.71
CA TRP A 113 -25.02 -0.50 1.63
C TRP A 113 -24.88 0.95 1.17
N VAL A 114 -24.70 1.90 2.09
CA VAL A 114 -24.46 3.32 1.78
C VAL A 114 -23.13 3.50 1.07
N MET A 115 -22.08 2.81 1.53
CA MET A 115 -20.76 2.84 0.88
C MET A 115 -20.81 2.23 -0.53
N LEU A 116 -21.47 1.07 -0.70
CA LEU A 116 -21.61 0.43 -2.00
C LEU A 116 -22.43 1.28 -2.97
N LYS A 117 -23.45 2.00 -2.49
CA LYS A 117 -24.18 2.99 -3.31
C LYS A 117 -23.29 4.14 -3.75
N HIS A 118 -22.48 4.68 -2.84
CA HIS A 118 -21.57 5.78 -3.15
C HIS A 118 -20.51 5.35 -4.18
N LEU A 119 -19.90 4.18 -4.00
CA LEU A 119 -18.97 3.61 -4.98
C LEU A 119 -19.66 3.36 -6.32
N LYS A 120 -20.86 2.77 -6.32
CA LYS A 120 -21.64 2.54 -7.54
C LYS A 120 -21.95 3.83 -8.30
N SER A 121 -22.21 4.93 -7.60
CA SER A 121 -22.46 6.24 -8.23
C SER A 121 -21.22 6.88 -8.87
N LYS A 122 -20.02 6.43 -8.48
CA LYS A 122 -18.74 6.89 -9.05
C LYS A 122 -18.26 6.02 -10.22
N ILE A 123 -18.93 4.90 -10.49
CA ILE A 123 -18.61 4.05 -11.64
C ILE A 123 -19.31 4.64 -12.86
N ASP A 124 -18.51 5.03 -13.84
CA ASP A 124 -19.02 5.39 -15.16
C ASP A 124 -19.33 4.11 -15.95
N PHE A 125 -20.61 3.88 -16.21
CA PHE A 125 -21.08 2.74 -17.01
C PHE A 125 -21.13 3.05 -18.51
N THR A 126 -20.74 4.25 -18.93
CA THR A 126 -20.75 4.66 -20.34
C THR A 126 -19.42 4.35 -21.04
N SER A 127 -18.37 4.06 -20.27
CA SER A 127 -17.08 3.62 -20.77
C SER A 127 -16.86 2.13 -20.55
N SER A 128 -16.49 1.41 -21.62
CA SER A 128 -16.15 -0.01 -21.53
C SER A 128 -14.78 -0.17 -20.86
N PRO A 129 -14.61 -1.12 -19.94
CA PRO A 129 -13.30 -1.42 -19.36
C PRO A 129 -12.31 -1.89 -20.42
N SER A 130 -11.01 -1.72 -20.13
CA SER A 130 -9.93 -2.11 -21.05
C SER A 130 -9.87 -3.62 -21.33
N ALA A 131 -10.43 -4.45 -20.43
CA ALA A 131 -10.54 -5.89 -20.55
C ALA A 131 -11.83 -6.40 -19.87
N ASN A 132 -12.32 -7.56 -20.32
CA ASN A 132 -13.40 -8.30 -19.68
C ASN A 132 -12.84 -9.11 -18.50
N LEU A 133 -13.03 -8.62 -17.28
CA LEU A 133 -12.63 -9.34 -16.08
C LEU A 133 -13.65 -10.43 -15.72
N VAL A 134 -13.21 -11.69 -15.72
CA VAL A 134 -14.05 -12.85 -15.44
C VAL A 134 -13.51 -13.60 -14.23
N ASN A 135 -14.25 -13.51 -13.12
CA ASN A 135 -13.97 -14.31 -11.93
C ASN A 135 -14.50 -15.73 -12.15
N VAL A 136 -13.61 -16.70 -12.00
CA VAL A 136 -13.86 -18.12 -12.28
C VAL A 136 -13.60 -18.93 -11.02
N CYS A 137 -14.62 -19.61 -10.52
CA CYS A 137 -14.43 -20.70 -9.57
C CYS A 137 -13.96 -21.94 -10.34
N ARG A 138 -12.94 -22.66 -9.83
CA ARG A 138 -12.39 -23.84 -10.53
C ARG A 138 -13.43 -24.93 -10.74
N ASP A 139 -14.41 -25.05 -9.84
CA ASP A 139 -15.47 -26.05 -9.91
C ASP A 139 -16.67 -25.65 -10.79
N ASP A 140 -16.75 -24.39 -11.23
CA ASP A 140 -17.86 -23.87 -12.06
C ASP A 140 -17.36 -22.93 -13.18
N VAL A 141 -16.35 -23.38 -13.93
CA VAL A 141 -15.76 -22.58 -15.01
C VAL A 141 -16.80 -22.17 -16.06
N LEU A 142 -17.65 -23.11 -16.48
CA LEU A 142 -18.65 -22.87 -17.51
C LEU A 142 -19.75 -21.90 -17.02
N GLY A 143 -20.23 -22.06 -15.79
CA GLY A 143 -21.21 -21.14 -15.21
C GLY A 143 -20.65 -19.73 -15.08
N CYS A 144 -19.39 -19.59 -14.67
CA CYS A 144 -18.71 -18.29 -14.60
C CYS A 144 -18.59 -17.61 -15.97
N ALA A 145 -18.24 -18.36 -17.01
CA ALA A 145 -18.15 -17.84 -18.38
C ALA A 145 -19.50 -17.35 -18.91
N ILE A 146 -20.57 -18.14 -18.74
CA ILE A 146 -21.92 -17.77 -19.19
C ILE A 146 -22.36 -16.47 -18.50
N ARG A 147 -22.20 -16.37 -17.18
CA ARG A 147 -22.57 -15.18 -16.41
C ARG A 147 -21.77 -13.95 -16.85
N ALA A 148 -20.52 -14.11 -17.27
CA ALA A 148 -19.69 -13.01 -17.74
C ALA A 148 -20.13 -12.50 -19.12
N PHE A 149 -20.45 -13.40 -20.06
CA PHE A 149 -20.92 -13.04 -21.41
C PHE A 149 -22.28 -12.36 -21.41
N GLN A 150 -23.10 -12.62 -20.39
CA GLN A 150 -24.40 -11.98 -20.23
C GLN A 150 -24.31 -10.56 -19.62
N ARG A 151 -23.12 -10.07 -19.26
CA ARG A 151 -22.97 -8.74 -18.67
C ARG A 151 -23.21 -7.64 -19.72
N PRO A 152 -23.91 -6.54 -19.38
CA PRO A 152 -24.19 -5.46 -20.33
C PRO A 152 -22.96 -4.78 -20.95
N LEU A 153 -21.83 -4.80 -20.25
CA LEU A 153 -20.57 -4.18 -20.68
C LEU A 153 -19.54 -5.20 -21.20
N PHE A 154 -19.95 -6.45 -21.43
CA PHE A 154 -19.07 -7.43 -22.05
C PHE A 154 -18.86 -7.09 -23.52
N ASP A 155 -17.61 -6.88 -23.93
CA ASP A 155 -17.25 -6.56 -25.31
C ASP A 155 -16.45 -7.74 -25.92
N PRO A 156 -16.99 -8.48 -26.90
CA PRO A 156 -16.33 -9.65 -27.47
C PRO A 156 -15.02 -9.32 -28.21
N CYS A 157 -14.79 -8.05 -28.56
CA CYS A 157 -13.58 -7.59 -29.22
C CYS A 157 -12.46 -7.22 -28.23
N ARG A 158 -12.71 -7.28 -26.91
CA ARG A 158 -11.75 -6.92 -25.86
C ARG A 158 -11.07 -8.14 -25.28
N LYS A 159 -9.86 -7.90 -24.75
CA LYS A 159 -9.09 -8.90 -24.00
C LYS A 159 -9.93 -9.47 -22.86
N VAL A 160 -9.88 -10.78 -22.67
CA VAL A 160 -10.51 -11.44 -21.52
C VAL A 160 -9.43 -11.72 -20.49
N ASP A 161 -9.62 -11.22 -19.28
CA ASP A 161 -8.75 -11.46 -18.14
C ASP A 161 -9.48 -12.37 -17.14
N ILE A 162 -8.97 -13.58 -16.96
CA ILE A 162 -9.57 -14.61 -16.11
C ILE A 162 -8.88 -14.60 -14.75
N ILE A 163 -9.68 -14.46 -13.70
CA ILE A 163 -9.20 -14.48 -12.31
C ILE A 163 -9.78 -15.74 -11.66
N PHE A 164 -8.91 -16.69 -11.33
CA PHE A 164 -9.35 -17.86 -10.57
C PHE A 164 -9.58 -17.45 -9.12
N VAL A 165 -10.81 -17.64 -8.66
CA VAL A 165 -11.20 -17.48 -7.27
C VAL A 165 -11.25 -18.87 -6.68
N ASP A 166 -10.28 -19.16 -5.82
CA ASP A 166 -10.26 -20.41 -5.05
C ASP A 166 -11.29 -20.30 -3.93
N ASP A 167 -12.08 -21.35 -3.73
CA ASP A 167 -12.85 -21.49 -2.51
C ASP A 167 -11.85 -21.60 -1.37
N TRP A 168 -11.79 -20.57 -0.54
CA TRP A 168 -10.98 -20.55 0.68
C TRP A 168 -11.66 -21.39 1.77
N ASP A 169 -11.97 -22.65 1.45
CA ASP A 169 -12.72 -23.53 2.33
C ASP A 169 -11.79 -24.22 3.33
N LEU A 170 -11.65 -23.55 4.49
CA LEU A 170 -11.95 -24.08 5.83
C LEU A 170 -11.95 -25.62 5.99
N ARG A 171 -10.84 -26.29 5.69
CA ARG A 171 -10.54 -27.64 6.19
C ARG A 171 -9.24 -27.66 6.98
N CYS A 172 -9.15 -26.80 7.97
CA CYS A 172 -8.38 -27.08 9.18
C CYS A 172 -9.39 -27.39 10.28
N GLY A 173 -9.79 -28.66 10.40
CA GLY A 173 -10.76 -29.11 11.40
C GLY A 173 -11.28 -30.50 11.08
N GLY A 174 -10.60 -31.52 11.62
CA GLY A 174 -10.94 -32.94 11.48
C GLY A 174 -9.72 -33.82 11.71
#